data_AF-A0A932DWZ7-F1
#
_entry.id   AF-A0A932DWZ7-F1
#
_cell.length_a   1.000
_cell.length_b   1.000
_cell.length_c   1.000
_cell.angle_alpha   90.00
_cell.angle_beta   90.00
_cell.angle_gamma   90.00
#
_symmetry.space_group_name_H-M   'P 1'
#
loop_
_entity.id
_entity.type
_entity.pdbx_description
1 polymer ?
#
loop_
_entity_poly.entity_id
_entity_poly.type
_entity_poly.pdbx_seq_one_letter_code
_entity_poly.pdbx_strand_id
1 'polypeptide(L)'
;MRYVWGFLAVALGFVVIWKTEKLLEMFGRVDWAEAHLNGGTRFFYKLVGLAFILLAFLYMSGWVGDALMFIFVPGSRGGGL
;
A
#
# COMPACT_ATOMS: atom_id res chain seq x y z
N MET A 1 -8.46 -14.44 -10.64
CA MET A 1 -7.59 -14.46 -9.44
C MET A 1 -6.90 -13.13 -9.13
N ARG A 2 -6.47 -12.33 -10.13
CA ARG A 2 -5.81 -11.02 -9.93
C ARG A 2 -6.65 -9.99 -9.14
N TYR A 3 -7.96 -9.96 -9.40
CA TYR A 3 -8.90 -9.08 -8.68
C TYR A 3 -9.13 -9.48 -7.23
N VAL A 4 -9.00 -10.77 -6.88
CA VAL A 4 -9.21 -11.25 -5.50
C VAL A 4 -8.08 -10.76 -4.59
N TRP A 5 -6.83 -10.86 -5.06
CA TRP A 5 -5.68 -10.33 -4.34
C TRP A 5 -5.67 -8.80 -4.28
N GLY A 6 -6.11 -8.13 -5.34
CA GLY A 6 -6.31 -6.67 -5.33
C GLY A 6 -7.33 -6.24 -4.28
N PHE A 7 -8.46 -6.94 -4.19
CA PHE A 7 -9.50 -6.66 -3.20
C PHE A 7 -9.03 -6.91 -1.76
N LEU A 8 -8.24 -7.97 -1.54
CA LEU A 8 -7.60 -8.23 -0.24
C LEU A 8 -6.59 -7.14 0.15
N ALA A 9 -5.79 -6.65 -0.80
CA ALA A 9 -4.84 -5.56 -0.55
C ALA A 9 -5.55 -4.24 -0.21
N VAL A 10 -6.64 -3.91 -0.90
CA VAL A 10 -7.48 -2.74 -0.58
C VAL A 10 -8.15 -2.90 0.79
N ALA A 11 -8.67 -4.08 1.10
CA ALA A 11 -9.24 -4.37 2.41
C ALA A 11 -8.21 -4.23 3.54
N LEU A 12 -6.97 -4.68 3.32
CA LEU A 12 -5.86 -4.47 4.24
C LEU A 12 -5.52 -2.98 4.42
N GLY A 13 -5.42 -2.22 3.34
CA GLY A 13 -5.21 -0.77 3.39
C GLY A 13 -6.32 -0.03 4.13
N PHE A 14 -7.58 -0.47 3.94
CA PHE A 14 -8.73 0.06 4.67
C PHE A 14 -8.65 -0.25 6.16
N VAL A 15 -8.25 -1.47 6.55
CA VAL A 15 -8.07 -1.84 7.97
C VAL A 15 -6.99 -0.99 8.64
N VAL A 16 -5.91 -0.65 7.93
CA VAL A 16 -4.86 0.25 8.42
C VAL A 16 -5.43 1.65 8.73
N ILE A 17 -6.28 2.20 7.86
CA ILE A 17 -6.97 3.47 8.11
C ILE A 17 -7.99 3.34 9.25
N TRP A 18 -8.80 2.29 9.25
CA TRP A 18 -9.82 2.11 10.28
C TRP A 18 -9.21 1.90 11.68
N LYS A 19 -8.04 1.26 11.75
CA LYS A 19 -7.29 1.02 12.98
C LYS A 19 -6.12 2.00 13.19
N THR A 20 -6.22 3.21 12.64
CA THR A 20 -5.24 4.28 12.87
C THR A 20 -4.99 4.52 14.37
N GLU A 21 -6.02 4.48 15.22
CA GLU A 21 -5.84 4.68 16.67
C GLU A 21 -5.09 3.52 17.35
N LYS A 22 -5.30 2.28 16.91
CA LYS A 22 -4.52 1.14 17.42
C LYS A 22 -3.06 1.22 16.98
N LEU A 23 -2.79 1.73 15.77
CA LEU A 23 -1.42 1.98 15.32
C LEU A 23 -0.75 3.07 16.16
N LEU A 24 -1.49 4.12 16.50
CA LEU A 24 -1.00 5.18 17.39
C LEU A 24 -0.76 4.69 18.82
N GLU A 25 -1.59 3.76 19.32
CA GLU A 25 -1.40 3.13 20.64
C GLU A 25 -0.21 2.15 20.63
N MET A 26 0.05 1.46 19.51
CA MET A 26 1.11 0.45 19.40
C MET A 26 2.48 1.04 19.05
N PHE A 27 2.53 2.11 18.25
CA PHE A 27 3.78 2.79 17.83
C PHE A 27 4.04 4.10 18.57
N GLY A 28 3.05 4.65 19.26
CA GLY A 28 3.17 5.91 20.00
C GLY A 28 3.04 7.15 19.13
N ARG A 29 3.35 8.31 19.72
CA ARG A 29 3.42 9.59 19.02
C ARG A 29 4.75 9.70 18.28
N VAL A 30 4.71 10.25 17.07
CA VAL A 30 5.91 10.49 16.26
C VAL A 30 6.26 11.96 16.38
N ASP A 31 7.38 12.28 17.04
CA ASP A 31 7.79 13.67 17.32
C ASP A 31 7.96 14.50 16.04
N TRP A 32 8.44 13.90 14.96
CA TRP A 32 8.51 14.55 13.64
C TRP A 32 7.13 14.98 13.13
N ALA A 33 6.12 14.12 13.31
CA ALA A 33 4.76 14.42 12.90
C ALA A 33 4.13 15.49 13.79
N GLU A 34 4.40 15.50 15.10
CA GLU A 34 3.92 16.57 15.99
C GLU A 34 4.58 17.92 15.68
N ALA A 35 5.84 17.93 15.26
CA ALA A 35 6.57 19.14 14.93
C ALA A 35 6.23 19.74 13.55
N HIS A 36 5.90 18.91 12.54
CA HIS A 36 5.73 19.36 11.16
C HIS A 36 4.29 19.29 10.61
N LEU A 37 3.37 18.58 11.27
CA LEU A 37 1.99 18.43 10.80
C LEU A 37 0.99 19.05 11.78
N ASN A 38 0.19 20.01 11.30
CA ASN A 38 -0.98 20.49 12.02
C ASN A 38 -2.03 19.36 12.12
N GLY A 39 -2.12 18.74 13.29
CA GLY A 39 -2.89 17.50 13.53
C GLY A 39 -2.04 16.33 14.03
N GLY A 40 -0.72 16.51 14.07
CA GLY A 40 0.25 15.63 14.70
C GLY A 40 0.24 14.19 14.19
N THR A 41 0.58 13.27 15.09
CA THR A 41 0.73 11.85 14.78
C THR A 41 -0.57 11.20 14.24
N ARG A 42 -1.75 11.66 14.69
CA ARG A 42 -3.05 11.14 14.19
C ARG A 42 -3.24 11.41 12.71
N PHE A 43 -2.81 12.58 12.23
CA PHE A 43 -2.92 12.93 10.82
C PHE A 43 -1.87 12.18 9.98
N PHE A 44 -0.66 12.01 10.52
CA PHE A 44 0.40 11.24 9.89
C PHE A 44 0.00 9.78 9.63
N TYR A 45 -0.58 9.08 10.61
CA TYR A 45 -1.00 7.69 10.38
C TYR A 45 -2.11 7.57 9.34
N LYS A 46 -3.01 8.57 9.23
CA LYS A 46 -4.00 8.60 8.15
C LYS A 46 -3.35 8.81 6.78
N LEU A 47 -2.32 9.65 6.69
CA LEU A 47 -1.52 9.82 5.46
C LEU A 47 -0.80 8.54 5.06
N VAL A 48 -0.23 7.81 6.03
CA VAL A 48 0.40 6.50 5.77
C VAL A 48 -0.63 5.48 5.28
N GLY A 49 -1.82 5.43 5.90
CA GLY A 49 -2.90 4.57 5.45
C GLY A 49 -3.40 4.94 4.04
N LEU A 50 -3.49 6.23 3.72
CA LEU A 50 -3.84 6.71 2.39
C LEU A 50 -2.77 6.31 1.35
N ALA A 51 -1.48 6.44 1.69
CA ALA A 51 -0.40 5.97 0.83
C ALA A 51 -0.49 4.47 0.57
N PHE A 52 -0.86 3.67 1.58
CA PHE A 52 -1.11 2.24 1.43
C PHE A 52 -2.25 1.93 0.46
N ILE A 53 -3.35 2.69 0.52
CA ILE A 53 -4.46 2.55 -0.44
C ILE A 53 -4.01 2.91 -1.85
N LEU A 54 -3.23 3.99 -2.03
CA LEU A 54 -2.69 4.37 -3.34
C LEU A 54 -1.78 3.28 -3.91
N LEU A 55 -0.93 2.68 -3.07
CA LEU A 55 -0.09 1.54 -3.46
C LEU A 55 -0.92 0.29 -3.81
N ALA A 56 -1.99 0.02 -3.06
CA ALA A 56 -2.90 -1.08 -3.36
C ALA A 56 -3.63 -0.88 -4.70
N PHE A 57 -4.04 0.36 -5.01
CA PHE A 57 -4.60 0.72 -6.31
C PHE A 57 -3.58 0.58 -7.44
N LEU A 58 -2.33 1.01 -7.21
CA LEU A 58 -1.23 0.84 -8.18
C LEU A 58 -0.97 -0.65 -8.47
N TYR A 59 -0.99 -1.49 -7.43
CA TYR A 59 -0.89 -2.94 -7.56
C TYR A 59 -2.07 -3.52 -8.37
N MET A 60 -3.28 -3.05 -8.09
CA MET A 60 -4.51 -3.50 -8.77
C MET A 60 -4.59 -3.03 -10.23
N SER A 61 -3.96 -1.90 -10.59
CA SER A 61 -3.87 -1.39 -11.97
C SER A 61 -3.16 -2.34 -12.94
N GLY A 62 -2.55 -3.43 -12.46
CA GLY A 62 -1.94 -4.45 -13.31
C GLY A 62 -0.45 -4.22 -13.60
N TRP A 63 0.06 -3.01 -13.36
CA TRP A 63 1.47 -2.65 -13.55
C TRP A 63 2.43 -3.54 -12.76
N VAL A 64 2.05 -3.94 -11.54
CA VAL A 64 2.87 -4.83 -10.71
C VAL A 64 2.87 -6.25 -11.26
N GLY A 65 1.78 -6.69 -11.90
CA GLY A 65 1.75 -7.96 -12.61
C GLY A 65 2.71 -7.98 -13.80
N ASP A 66 2.76 -6.89 -14.56
CA ASP A 66 3.68 -6.75 -15.70
C ASP A 66 5.14 -6.65 -15.25
N ALA A 67 5.41 -5.94 -14.14
CA ALA A 67 6.75 -5.85 -13.54
C ALA A 67 7.21 -7.17 -12.91
N LEU A 68 6.32 -7.91 -12.25
CA LEU A 68 6.62 -9.25 -11.71
C LEU A 68 6.87 -10.25 -12.84
N MET A 69 6.10 -10.21 -13.93
CA MET A 69 6.35 -11.04 -15.11
C MET A 69 7.73 -10.71 -15.72
N PHE A 70 8.09 -9.43 -15.79
CA PHE A 70 9.40 -9.01 -16.29
C PHE A 70 10.58 -9.49 -15.43
N ILE A 71 10.42 -9.52 -14.09
CA ILE A 71 11.50 -9.92 -13.16
C ILE A 71 11.56 -11.44 -12.94
N PHE A 72 10.40 -12.11 -12.82
CA PHE A 72 10.32 -13.54 -12.48
C PHE A 72 10.24 -14.48 -13.69
N VAL A 73 10.05 -13.95 -14.91
CA VAL A 73 10.19 -14.74 -16.14
C VAL A 73 11.46 -14.32 -16.87
N PRO A 74 12.64 -14.90 -16.53
CA PRO A 74 13.81 -14.79 -17.38
C PRO A 74 13.57 -15.66 -18.63
N GLY A 75 12.98 -15.05 -19.65
CA GLY A 75 12.96 -15.56 -21.02
C GLY A 75 12.14 -16.82 -21.28
N SER A 76 10.83 -16.68 -21.52
CA SER A 76 10.22 -17.44 -22.61
C SER A 76 10.44 -16.67 -23.92
N ARG A 77 11.64 -16.87 -24.46
CA ARG A 77 12.05 -16.90 -25.88
C ARG A 77 11.19 -16.12 -26.88
N GLY A 78 11.87 -15.23 -27.62
CA GLY A 78 11.44 -14.87 -28.96
C GLY A 78 11.23 -16.11 -29.85
N GLY A 79 10.28 -16.00 -30.76
CA GLY A 79 9.93 -17.02 -31.75
C GLY A 79 8.44 -16.93 -32.06
N GLY A 80 8.13 -16.50 -33.28
CA GLY A 80 6.79 -16.05 -33.70
C GLY A 80 5.70 -17.11 -33.70
N LEU A 81 4.46 -16.64 -33.80
CA LEU A 81 3.65 -16.61 -35.02
C LEU A 81 2.73 -15.39 -34.96
#